data_AF-A0A178X0Z5-F1
#
_entry.id   AF-A0A178X0Z5-F1
#
_cell.length_a   1.000
_cell.length_b   1.000
_cell.length_c   1.000
_cell.angle_alpha   90.00
_cell.angle_beta   90.00
_cell.angle_gamma   90.00
#
_symmetry.space_group_name_H-M   'P 1'
#
loop_
_entity.id
_entity.type
_entity.pdbx_description
1 polymer ?
#
loop_
_entity_poly.entity_id
_entity_poly.type
_entity_poly.pdbx_seq_one_letter_code
_entity_poly.pdbx_strand_id
1 'polypeptide(L)'
;MLSHVVEVWIVHVADLPNPEPSKPPGADQIIGLVANVKWAAGIALLVGFFMGLVVWAGGRWVDHHRAGKVGLVMMLCAVGGALLYGIGWTVINGFAGTAK
;
A
#
# COMPACT_ATOMS: atom_id res chain seq x y z
N MET A 1 48.27 -14.80 2.42
CA MET A 1 48.15 -13.81 3.53
C MET A 1 46.91 -12.94 3.42
N LEU A 2 46.47 -12.49 2.23
CA LEU A 2 45.19 -11.79 2.05
C LEU A 2 43.93 -12.68 2.24
N SER A 3 44.03 -13.98 1.93
CA SER A 3 42.93 -14.95 2.09
C SER A 3 42.47 -15.12 3.54
N HIS A 4 43.42 -15.18 4.49
CA HIS A 4 43.11 -15.30 5.91
C HIS A 4 42.51 -14.02 6.51
N VAL A 5 42.78 -12.85 5.92
CA VAL A 5 42.14 -11.60 6.35
C VAL A 5 40.66 -11.59 5.95
N VAL A 6 40.33 -12.06 4.75
CA VAL A 6 38.93 -12.12 4.28
C VAL A 6 38.11 -13.15 5.06
N GLU A 7 38.67 -14.32 5.37
CA GLU A 7 38.00 -15.32 6.22
C GLU A 7 37.74 -14.80 7.64
N VAL A 8 38.71 -14.11 8.25
CA VAL A 8 38.56 -13.55 9.61
C VAL A 8 37.46 -12.48 9.66
N TRP A 9 37.31 -11.64 8.62
CA TRP A 9 36.25 -10.62 8.59
C TRP A 9 34.84 -11.20 8.36
N ILE A 10 34.70 -12.31 7.62
CA ILE A 10 33.39 -12.96 7.40
C ILE A 10 32.93 -13.72 8.65
N VAL A 11 33.86 -14.35 9.38
CA VAL A 11 33.56 -15.13 10.59
C VAL A 11 33.02 -14.24 11.73
N HIS A 12 33.50 -13.00 11.87
CA HIS A 12 33.10 -12.14 12.99
C HIS A 12 31.68 -11.53 12.89
N VAL A 13 31.07 -11.48 11.70
CA VAL A 13 29.71 -10.90 11.56
C VAL A 13 28.63 -11.95 11.88
N ALA A 14 28.92 -13.23 11.66
CA ALA A 14 28.02 -14.34 11.96
C ALA A 14 27.94 -14.67 13.47
N ASP A 15 28.99 -14.35 14.23
CA ASP A 15 29.08 -14.63 15.67
C ASP A 15 28.61 -13.47 16.56
N LEU A 16 28.21 -12.34 15.98
CA LEU A 16 27.56 -11.28 16.75
C LEU A 16 26.20 -11.78 17.24
N PRO A 17 25.91 -11.72 18.55
CA PRO A 17 24.56 -11.97 19.04
C PRO A 17 23.61 -10.98 18.38
N ASN A 18 22.87 -11.43 17.36
CA ASN A 18 21.79 -10.67 16.77
C ASN A 18 20.55 -10.93 17.63
N PRO A 19 20.14 -9.99 18.50
CA PRO A 19 18.95 -10.19 19.29
C PRO A 19 17.75 -10.42 18.38
N GLU A 20 16.81 -11.25 18.80
CA GLU A 20 15.57 -11.41 18.06
C GLU A 20 14.90 -10.03 17.89
N PRO A 21 14.34 -9.73 16.70
CA PRO A 21 13.67 -8.46 16.45
C PRO A 21 12.60 -8.20 17.52
N SER A 22 12.86 -7.22 18.39
CA SER A 22 11.88 -6.73 19.35
C SER A 22 11.07 -5.60 18.73
N LYS A 23 9.80 -5.49 19.10
CA LYS A 23 8.95 -4.39 18.63
C LYS A 23 9.58 -3.05 19.04
N PRO A 24 9.77 -2.09 18.11
CA PRO A 24 10.26 -0.77 18.48
C PRO A 24 9.25 -0.05 19.39
N PRO A 25 9.70 0.89 20.23
CA PRO A 25 8.80 1.72 21.02
C PRO A 25 7.74 2.38 20.11
N GLY A 26 6.46 2.28 20.49
CA GLY A 26 5.36 2.84 19.70
C GLY A 26 4.84 1.95 18.56
N ALA A 27 5.35 0.72 18.40
CA ALA A 27 4.97 -0.17 17.31
C ALA A 27 3.45 -0.42 17.22
N ASP A 28 2.78 -0.62 18.36
CA ASP A 28 1.33 -0.91 18.36
C ASP A 28 0.51 0.30 17.88
N GLN A 29 0.92 1.53 18.23
CA GLN A 29 0.30 2.76 17.75
C GLN A 29 0.51 2.94 16.24
N ILE A 30 1.72 2.67 15.75
CA ILE A 30 2.05 2.74 14.32
C ILE A 30 1.21 1.73 13.54
N ILE A 31 1.15 0.48 13.99
CA ILE A 31 0.35 -0.57 13.36
C ILE A 31 -1.14 -0.18 13.38
N GLY A 32 -1.63 0.34 14.50
CA GLY A 32 -3.00 0.82 14.62
C GLY A 32 -3.33 1.96 13.64
N LEU A 33 -2.44 2.94 13.50
CA LEU A 33 -2.59 4.02 12.53
C LEU A 33 -2.64 3.47 11.09
N VAL A 34 -1.70 2.61 10.72
CA VAL A 34 -1.64 2.01 9.38
C VAL A 34 -2.90 1.20 9.09
N ALA A 35 -3.41 0.44 10.07
CA ALA A 35 -4.64 -0.32 9.93
C ALA A 35 -5.86 0.59 9.68
N ASN A 36 -5.96 1.70 10.42
CA ASN A 36 -7.04 2.68 10.23
C ASN A 36 -6.95 3.38 8.87
N VAL A 37 -5.74 3.78 8.43
CA VAL A 37 -5.54 4.38 7.10
C VAL A 37 -5.93 3.40 5.99
N LYS A 38 -5.52 2.13 6.12
CA LYS A 38 -5.89 1.07 5.17
C LYS A 38 -7.42 0.92 5.09
N TRP A 39 -8.09 0.83 6.24
CA TRP A 39 -9.55 0.74 6.28
C TRP A 39 -10.23 1.95 5.63
N ALA A 40 -9.80 3.16 6.00
CA ALA A 40 -10.33 4.41 5.46
C ALA A 40 -10.12 4.52 3.94
N ALA A 41 -8.97 4.10 3.44
CA ALA A 41 -8.70 4.02 2.00
C ALA A 41 -9.68 3.08 1.28
N GLY A 42 -9.97 1.91 1.87
CA GLY A 42 -10.98 0.99 1.33
C GLY A 42 -12.38 1.63 1.24
N ILE A 43 -12.81 2.33 2.29
CA ILE A 43 -14.09 3.05 2.29
C ILE A 43 -14.10 4.19 1.26
N ALA A 44 -13.01 4.96 1.17
CA ALA A 44 -12.90 6.07 0.22
C ALA A 44 -13.02 5.61 -1.24
N LEU A 45 -12.49 4.43 -1.58
CA LEU A 45 -12.62 3.85 -2.92
C LEU A 45 -14.08 3.48 -3.24
N LEU A 46 -14.79 2.87 -2.29
CA LEU A 46 -16.21 2.55 -2.45
C LEU A 46 -17.04 3.84 -2.62
N VAL A 47 -16.86 4.80 -1.71
CA VAL A 47 -17.57 6.09 -1.76
C VAL A 47 -17.24 6.82 -3.06
N GLY A 48 -15.98 6.89 -3.46
CA GLY A 48 -15.55 7.53 -4.70
C GLY A 48 -16.20 6.94 -5.95
N PHE A 49 -16.35 5.60 -6.00
CA PHE A 49 -17.04 4.92 -7.10
C PHE A 49 -18.53 5.28 -7.13
N PHE A 50 -19.26 5.08 -6.03
CA PHE A 50 -20.70 5.31 -6.01
C PHE A 50 -21.07 6.79 -6.13
N MET A 51 -20.29 7.70 -5.53
CA MET A 51 -20.47 9.14 -5.75
C MET A 51 -20.19 9.52 -7.20
N GLY A 52 -19.16 8.92 -7.82
CA GLY A 52 -18.89 9.07 -9.24
C GLY A 52 -20.07 8.62 -10.12
N LEU A 53 -20.71 7.51 -9.77
CA LEU A 53 -21.90 7.00 -10.45
C LEU A 53 -23.07 8.00 -10.35
N VAL A 54 -23.32 8.55 -9.15
CA VAL A 54 -24.37 9.57 -8.94
C VAL A 54 -24.07 10.83 -9.76
N VAL A 55 -22.83 11.33 -9.74
CA VAL A 55 -22.42 12.52 -10.52
C VAL A 55 -22.52 12.24 -12.03
N TRP A 56 -22.18 11.03 -12.47
CA TRP A 56 -22.26 10.61 -13.86
C TRP A 56 -23.71 10.54 -14.37
N ALA A 57 -24.59 9.91 -13.58
CA ALA A 57 -26.01 9.77 -13.88
C ALA A 57 -26.73 11.12 -13.82
N GLY A 58 -26.52 11.87 -12.73
CA GLY A 58 -27.06 13.21 -12.55
C GLY A 58 -26.63 14.16 -13.66
N GLY A 59 -25.35 14.13 -14.05
CA GLY A 59 -24.84 14.95 -15.15
C GLY A 59 -25.53 14.67 -16.50
N ARG A 60 -25.91 13.44 -16.78
CA ARG A 60 -26.71 13.10 -17.99
C ARG A 60 -28.18 13.46 -17.84
N TRP A 61 -28.72 13.32 -16.63
CA TRP A 61 -30.10 13.66 -16.33
C TRP A 61 -30.41 15.15 -16.59
N VAL A 62 -29.45 16.04 -16.30
CA VAL A 62 -29.60 17.48 -16.52
C VAL A 62 -28.88 18.00 -17.77
N ASP A 63 -28.54 17.12 -18.72
CA ASP A 63 -27.79 17.44 -19.95
C ASP A 63 -26.44 18.16 -19.72
N HIS A 64 -25.89 18.10 -18.50
CA HIS A 64 -24.60 18.68 -18.16
C HIS A 64 -23.46 17.70 -18.45
N HIS A 65 -23.09 17.63 -19.74
CA HIS A 65 -22.08 16.71 -20.26
C HIS A 65 -20.73 16.75 -19.52
N ARG A 66 -20.33 17.92 -18.99
CA ARG A 66 -19.09 18.06 -18.20
C ARG A 66 -19.16 17.33 -16.85
N ALA A 67 -20.28 17.42 -16.14
CA ALA A 67 -20.48 16.69 -14.87
C ALA A 67 -20.53 15.19 -15.12
N GLY A 68 -21.19 14.76 -16.20
CA GLY A 68 -21.18 13.37 -16.65
C GLY A 68 -19.78 12.80 -16.85
N LYS A 69 -18.86 13.59 -17.42
CA LYS A 69 -17.45 13.21 -17.59
C LYS A 69 -16.69 13.15 -16.26
N VAL A 70 -16.91 14.09 -15.35
CA VAL A 70 -16.27 14.08 -14.03
C VAL A 70 -16.65 12.82 -13.25
N GLY A 71 -17.94 12.46 -13.24
CA GLY A 71 -18.39 11.23 -12.58
C GLY A 71 -17.75 9.97 -13.17
N LEU A 72 -17.57 9.92 -14.49
CA LEU A 72 -16.84 8.82 -15.15
C LEU A 72 -15.38 8.74 -14.68
N VAL A 73 -14.68 9.87 -14.62
CA VAL A 73 -13.29 9.91 -14.15
C VAL A 73 -13.19 9.46 -12.70
N MET A 74 -14.10 9.89 -11.83
CA MET A 74 -14.15 9.44 -10.42
C MET A 74 -14.27 7.92 -10.32
N MET A 75 -15.18 7.31 -11.09
CA MET A 75 -15.35 5.86 -11.12
C MET A 75 -14.08 5.14 -11.61
N LEU A 76 -13.44 5.64 -12.68
CA LEU A 76 -12.20 5.05 -13.21
C LEU A 76 -11.05 5.15 -12.20
N CYS A 77 -10.90 6.29 -11.53
CA CYS A 77 -9.90 6.47 -10.47
C CYS A 77 -10.16 5.54 -9.29
N ALA A 78 -11.43 5.36 -8.88
CA ALA A 78 -11.79 4.45 -7.81
C ALA A 78 -11.52 2.98 -8.17
N VAL A 79 -11.81 2.56 -9.41
CA VAL A 79 -11.48 1.21 -9.90
C VAL A 79 -9.97 1.00 -9.94
N GLY A 80 -9.22 1.94 -10.52
CA GLY A 80 -7.75 1.87 -10.54
C GLY A 80 -7.16 1.80 -9.13
N GLY A 81 -7.68 2.63 -8.22
CA GLY A 81 -7.30 2.61 -6.80
C GLY A 81 -7.66 1.30 -6.11
N ALA A 82 -8.81 0.69 -6.41
CA ALA A 82 -9.21 -0.60 -5.86
C ALA A 82 -8.32 -1.75 -6.32
N LEU A 83 -7.88 -1.74 -7.59
CA LEU A 83 -6.91 -2.71 -8.11
C LEU A 83 -5.57 -2.59 -7.38
N LEU A 84 -5.06 -1.36 -7.23
CA LEU A 84 -3.82 -1.11 -6.49
C LEU A 84 -3.95 -1.49 -5.00
N TYR A 85 -5.09 -1.19 -4.40
CA TYR A 85 -5.38 -1.53 -3.01
C TYR A 85 -5.43 -3.06 -2.78
N GLY A 86 -6.02 -3.81 -3.72
CA GLY A 86 -6.09 -5.27 -3.66
C GLY A 86 -4.76 -5.96 -3.94
N ILE A 87 -4.02 -5.50 -4.95
CA ILE A 87 -2.78 -6.15 -5.42
C ILE A 87 -1.54 -5.68 -4.64
N GLY A 88 -1.59 -4.51 -4.00
CA GLY A 88 -0.44 -3.88 -3.34
C GLY A 88 0.22 -4.78 -2.29
N TRP A 89 -0.56 -5.53 -1.50
CA TRP A 89 -0.02 -6.47 -0.51
C TRP A 89 0.80 -7.58 -1.17
N THR A 90 0.31 -8.15 -2.26
CA THR A 90 1.00 -9.21 -3.02
C THR A 90 2.31 -8.70 -3.61
N VAL A 91 2.30 -7.48 -4.16
CA VAL A 91 3.50 -6.86 -4.75
C VAL A 91 4.56 -6.59 -3.68
N ILE A 92 4.17 -6.00 -2.56
CA ILE A 92 5.09 -5.72 -1.44
C ILE A 92 5.72 -7.01 -0.94
N ASN A 93 4.92 -8.07 -0.73
CA ASN A 93 5.45 -9.33 -0.25
C ASN A 93 6.28 -10.08 -1.29
N GLY A 94 5.97 -9.93 -2.57
CA GLY A 94 6.80 -10.45 -3.66
C GLY A 94 8.22 -9.88 -3.60
N PHE A 95 8.37 -8.56 -3.44
CA PHE A 95 9.68 -7.92 -3.33
C PHE A 95 10.35 -8.11 -1.96
N ALA A 96 9.59 -8.13 -0.87
CA ALA A 96 10.12 -8.34 0.47
C ALA A 96 10.58 -9.80 0.69
N GLY A 97 9.92 -10.77 0.05
CA GLY A 97 10.28 -12.19 0.11
C GLY A 97 11.59 -12.52 -0.63
N THR A 98 11.99 -11.72 -1.62
CA THR A 98 13.28 -11.84 -2.32
C THR A 98 14.47 -11.26 -1.54
N ALA A 99 14.25 -10.58 -0.42
CA ALA A 99 15.31 -9.97 0.40
C ALA A 99 15.88 -10.92 1.48
N LYS A 100 15.68 -12.24 1.34
CA LYS A 100 16.30 -13.26 2.18
C LYS A 100 17.39 -14.01 1.41
#